data_AF-A0A5B7AUB3-F1
#
_entry.id   AF-A0A5B7AUB3-F1
#
_cell.length_a   1.000
_cell.length_b   1.000
_cell.length_c   1.000
_cell.angle_alpha   90.00
_cell.angle_beta   90.00
_cell.angle_gamma   90.00
#
_symmetry.space_group_name_H-M   'P 1'
#
loop_
_entity.id
_entity.type
_entity.pdbx_description
1 polymer ?
#
loop_
_entity_poly.entity_id
_entity_poly.type
_entity_poly.pdbx_seq_one_letter_code
_entity_poly.pdbx_strand_id
1 'polypeptide(L)'
;MDAFFAWTTTWEAILTMENLPRRGFKLVGRCGMCKSERESVNHLLLHCTVARDAWSLLFSLFGCDWVMLAMVKDFLIGWKGGQVRKEARKVWRMEPLCHWWCLWGERNRCLLKGKN
;
A
#
# COMPACT_ATOMS: atom_id res chain seq x y z
N MET A 1 -12.37 9.84 -1.38
CA MET A 1 -10.92 9.67 -1.62
C MET A 1 -10.51 10.68 -2.66
N ASP A 2 -9.68 11.64 -2.29
CA ASP A 2 -9.37 12.78 -3.16
C ASP A 2 -8.55 12.34 -4.38
N ALA A 3 -8.86 12.93 -5.53
CA ALA A 3 -8.15 12.70 -6.79
C ALA A 3 -6.63 12.92 -6.68
N PHE A 4 -6.21 13.75 -5.72
CA PHE A 4 -4.81 14.00 -5.36
C PHE A 4 -4.10 12.74 -4.80
N PHE A 5 -4.79 11.93 -4.00
CA PHE A 5 -4.18 10.71 -3.45
C PHE A 5 -4.01 9.65 -4.54
N ALA A 6 -5.04 9.42 -5.37
CA ALA A 6 -4.95 8.48 -6.49
C ALA A 6 -3.84 8.86 -7.49
N TRP A 7 -3.67 10.17 -7.77
CA TRP A 7 -2.58 10.69 -8.61
C TRP A 7 -1.20 10.47 -7.99
N THR A 8 -1.04 10.71 -6.68
CA THR A 8 0.24 10.46 -5.99
C THR A 8 0.58 8.97 -5.92
N THR A 9 -0.41 8.07 -5.78
CA THR A 9 -0.15 6.62 -5.80
C THR A 9 0.28 6.11 -7.16
N THR A 10 -0.27 6.67 -8.25
CA THR A 10 0.07 6.23 -9.62
C THR A 10 1.42 6.72 -10.10
N TRP A 11 1.95 7.80 -9.53
CA TRP A 11 3.24 8.40 -9.91
C TRP A 11 4.38 8.07 -8.93
N GLU A 12 4.20 7.09 -8.04
CA GLU A 12 5.16 6.80 -6.94
C GLU A 12 5.44 8.02 -6.03
N ALA A 13 4.59 9.05 -6.12
CA ALA A 13 4.66 10.32 -5.42
C ALA A 13 3.81 10.34 -4.13
N ILE A 14 3.29 9.18 -3.70
CA ILE A 14 3.09 8.97 -2.27
C ILE A 14 4.43 9.29 -1.60
N LEU A 15 4.42 9.78 -0.36
CA LEU A 15 5.62 10.17 0.39
C LEU A 15 6.55 8.98 0.73
N THR A 16 6.68 8.02 -0.16
CA THR A 16 7.62 6.92 -0.15
C THR A 16 9.02 7.45 -0.39
N MET A 17 9.61 7.90 0.71
CA MET A 17 11.05 8.01 0.97
C MET A 17 11.92 8.94 0.13
N GLU A 18 11.65 9.24 -1.13
CA GLU A 18 12.54 10.10 -1.92
C GLU A 18 12.43 11.59 -1.54
N ASN A 19 11.28 12.00 -0.99
CA ASN A 19 11.02 13.39 -0.62
C ASN A 19 11.26 13.72 0.87
N LEU A 20 11.51 12.71 1.71
CA LEU A 20 11.68 12.86 3.16
C LEU A 20 13.07 13.36 3.61
N PRO A 21 14.19 13.05 2.92
CA PRO A 21 15.50 13.63 3.26
C PRO A 21 15.52 15.15 3.14
N ARG A 22 14.77 15.72 2.17
CA ARG A 22 14.61 17.17 1.99
C ARG A 22 13.91 17.87 3.17
N ARG A 23 13.29 17.11 4.08
CA ARG A 23 12.59 17.62 5.28
C ARG A 23 13.27 17.23 6.61
N GLY A 24 14.52 16.74 6.56
CA GLY A 24 15.31 16.45 7.77
C GLY A 24 14.95 15.17 8.52
N PHE A 25 14.16 14.27 7.93
CA PHE A 25 13.84 12.98 8.54
C PHE A 25 14.94 11.95 8.26
N LYS A 26 15.68 11.52 9.29
CA LYS A 26 16.49 10.29 9.25
C LYS A 26 15.56 9.07 9.16
N LEU A 27 15.17 8.70 7.95
CA LEU A 27 14.56 7.40 7.71
C LEU A 27 15.63 6.34 7.95
N VAL A 28 15.47 5.58 9.03
CA VAL A 28 16.10 4.28 9.17
C VAL A 28 15.75 3.52 7.89
N GLY A 29 16.72 2.99 7.16
CA GLY A 29 16.51 2.34 5.86
C GLY A 29 15.68 1.05 5.93
N ARG A 30 14.79 0.87 6.92
CA ARG A 30 13.91 -0.28 7.14
C ARG A 30 12.45 0.16 7.23
N CYS A 31 11.53 -0.69 6.82
CA CYS A 31 10.09 -0.43 6.82
C CYS A 31 9.58 -0.02 8.20
N GLY A 32 8.77 1.05 8.23
CA GLY A 32 8.12 1.57 9.44
C GLY A 32 7.24 0.56 10.17
N MET A 33 6.75 -0.47 9.47
CA MET A 33 5.88 -1.52 10.03
C MET A 33 6.65 -2.81 10.34
N CYS A 34 7.15 -3.53 9.33
CA CYS A 34 7.77 -4.85 9.55
C CYS A 34 9.19 -4.79 10.13
N LYS A 35 9.89 -3.65 10.03
CA LYS A 35 11.26 -3.42 10.51
C LYS A 35 12.33 -4.41 9.98
N SER A 36 11.99 -5.31 9.08
CA SER A 36 12.86 -6.37 8.56
C SER A 36 13.57 -5.96 7.27
N GLU A 37 12.82 -5.43 6.31
CA GLU A 37 13.31 -5.10 4.97
C GLU A 37 13.41 -3.59 4.76
N ARG A 38 14.11 -3.21 3.68
CA ARG A 38 14.18 -1.81 3.25
C ARG A 38 12.80 -1.31 2.86
N GLU A 39 12.42 -0.15 3.38
CA GLU A 39 11.17 0.48 2.95
C GLU A 39 11.26 0.81 1.45
N SER A 40 10.16 0.70 0.74
CA SER A 40 9.98 1.19 -0.64
C SER A 40 8.46 1.28 -0.88
N VAL A 41 8.01 1.90 -1.97
CA VAL A 41 6.58 1.90 -2.32
C VAL A 41 6.05 0.47 -2.42
N ASN A 42 6.74 -0.34 -3.22
CA ASN A 42 6.34 -1.71 -3.52
C ASN A 42 6.39 -2.57 -2.26
N HIS A 43 7.44 -2.42 -1.43
CA HIS A 43 7.48 -3.12 -0.15
C HIS A 43 6.35 -2.65 0.77
N LEU A 44 6.21 -1.35 1.02
CA LEU A 44 5.22 -0.81 1.95
C LEU A 44 3.78 -1.21 1.61
N LEU A 45 3.43 -1.15 0.32
CA LEU A 45 2.06 -1.31 -0.14
C LEU A 45 1.68 -2.73 -0.56
N LEU A 46 2.66 -3.58 -0.91
CA LEU A 46 2.42 -4.94 -1.42
C LEU A 46 3.17 -6.03 -0.67
N HIS A 47 4.47 -5.82 -0.36
CA HIS A 47 5.35 -6.93 0.08
C HIS A 47 5.69 -6.98 1.56
N CYS A 48 5.46 -5.89 2.29
CA CYS A 48 5.58 -5.84 3.73
C CYS A 48 4.72 -6.95 4.33
N THR A 49 5.23 -7.67 5.33
CA THR A 49 4.50 -8.77 5.96
C THR A 49 3.11 -8.33 6.43
N VAL A 50 3.02 -7.16 7.07
CA VAL A 50 1.75 -6.54 7.48
C VAL A 50 0.84 -6.23 6.28
N ALA A 51 1.41 -5.76 5.17
CA ALA A 51 0.65 -5.49 3.95
C ALA A 51 0.14 -6.78 3.29
N ARG A 52 0.98 -7.82 3.22
CA ARG A 52 0.62 -9.13 2.68
C ARG A 52 -0.52 -9.75 3.47
N ASP A 53 -0.44 -9.74 4.79
CA ASP A 53 -1.51 -10.27 5.65
C ASP A 53 -2.82 -9.50 5.43
N ALA A 54 -2.76 -8.16 5.38
CA ALA A 54 -3.92 -7.34 5.11
C ALA A 54 -4.53 -7.62 3.72
N TRP A 55 -3.70 -7.86 2.70
CA TRP A 55 -4.15 -8.24 1.37
C TRP A 55 -4.77 -9.63 1.33
N SER A 56 -4.13 -10.61 1.96
CA SER A 56 -4.66 -11.98 2.06
C SER A 56 -6.03 -12.01 2.74
N LEU A 57 -6.24 -11.19 3.77
CA LEU A 57 -7.55 -11.03 4.41
C LEU A 57 -8.59 -10.47 3.44
N LEU A 58 -8.27 -9.40 2.69
CA LEU A 58 -9.17 -8.88 1.66
C LEU A 58 -9.50 -9.92 0.61
N PHE A 59 -8.50 -10.62 0.08
CA PHE A 59 -8.70 -11.60 -0.97
C PHE A 59 -9.61 -12.74 -0.51
N SER A 60 -9.44 -13.17 0.73
CA SER A 60 -10.32 -14.15 1.37
C SER A 60 -11.76 -13.62 1.49
N LEU A 61 -11.95 -12.35 1.85
CA LEU A 61 -13.28 -11.72 1.94
C LEU A 61 -13.98 -11.61 0.58
N PHE A 62 -13.22 -11.32 -0.48
CA PHE A 62 -13.75 -11.24 -1.84
C PHE A 62 -13.83 -12.60 -2.55
N GLY A 63 -13.28 -13.66 -1.94
CA GLY A 63 -13.20 -15.00 -2.53
C GLY A 63 -12.36 -15.04 -3.80
N CYS A 64 -11.27 -14.27 -3.85
CA CYS A 64 -10.38 -14.22 -5.00
C CYS A 64 -9.00 -14.82 -4.69
N ASP A 65 -8.50 -15.64 -5.59
CA ASP A 65 -7.10 -16.05 -5.59
C ASP A 65 -6.29 -14.99 -6.32
N TRP A 66 -5.41 -14.30 -5.60
CA TRP A 66 -4.62 -13.21 -6.14
C TRP A 66 -3.12 -13.47 -6.00
N VAL A 67 -2.39 -13.29 -7.10
CA VAL A 67 -0.93 -13.34 -7.11
C VAL A 67 -0.40 -11.92 -6.94
N MET A 68 0.39 -11.70 -5.88
CA MET A 68 0.96 -10.38 -5.62
C MET A 68 2.00 -10.02 -6.67
N LEU A 69 1.75 -8.95 -7.43
CA LEU A 69 2.67 -8.46 -8.45
C LEU A 69 3.83 -7.68 -7.82
N ALA A 70 4.96 -7.60 -8.53
CA ALA A 70 6.17 -6.98 -8.01
C ALA A 70 5.98 -5.46 -7.79
N MET A 71 5.31 -4.79 -8.72
CA MET A 71 5.15 -3.33 -8.71
C MET A 71 3.70 -2.90 -8.48
N VAL A 72 3.53 -1.77 -7.78
CA VAL A 72 2.22 -1.14 -7.53
C VAL A 72 1.50 -0.78 -8.82
N LYS A 73 2.25 -0.33 -9.84
CA LYS A 73 1.69 -0.03 -11.17
C LYS A 73 1.06 -1.28 -11.80
N ASP A 74 1.79 -2.39 -11.80
CA ASP A 74 1.32 -3.65 -12.38
C ASP A 74 0.14 -4.20 -11.59
N PHE A 75 0.19 -4.08 -10.26
CA PHE A 75 -0.94 -4.39 -9.38
C PHE A 75 -2.19 -3.63 -9.79
N LEU A 76 -2.12 -2.30 -9.99
CA LEU A 76 -3.28 -1.49 -10.43
C LEU A 76 -3.81 -1.91 -11.79
N ILE A 77 -2.92 -2.22 -12.74
CA ILE A 77 -3.30 -2.65 -14.08
C ILE A 77 -4.04 -3.98 -14.00
N GLY A 78 -3.48 -4.96 -13.28
CA GLY A 78 -4.12 -6.26 -13.04
C GLY A 78 -5.45 -6.11 -12.30
N TRP A 79 -5.52 -5.22 -11.31
CA TRP A 79 -6.71 -5.01 -10.48
C TRP A 79 -7.96 -4.64 -11.29
N LYS A 80 -7.79 -3.81 -12.33
CA LYS A 80 -8.88 -3.41 -13.24
C LYS A 80 -9.48 -4.59 -13.99
N GLY A 81 -8.69 -5.64 -14.24
CA GLY A 81 -9.12 -6.87 -14.90
C GLY A 81 -9.70 -7.92 -13.95
N GLY A 82 -9.64 -7.72 -12.64
CA GLY A 82 -10.12 -8.67 -11.63
C GLY A 82 -11.62 -8.96 -11.75
N GLN A 83 -11.97 -10.24 -11.77
CA GLN A 83 -13.35 -10.71 -11.77
C GLN A 83 -13.84 -10.95 -10.34
N VAL A 84 -14.77 -10.10 -9.90
CA VAL A 84 -15.50 -10.28 -8.63
C VAL A 84 -17.00 -10.36 -8.88
N ARG A 85 -17.75 -10.82 -7.88
CA ARG A 85 -19.22 -10.81 -7.85
C ARG A 85 -19.75 -9.41 -8.24
N LYS A 86 -20.87 -9.36 -8.98
CA LYS A 86 -21.38 -8.11 -9.57
C LYS A 86 -21.64 -7.03 -8.51
N GLU A 87 -22.23 -7.44 -7.40
CA GLU A 87 -22.53 -6.64 -6.21
C GLU A 87 -21.27 -6.07 -5.52
N ALA A 88 -20.15 -6.78 -5.58
CA ALA A 88 -18.89 -6.38 -4.97
C ALA A 88 -18.05 -5.44 -5.86
N ARG A 89 -18.42 -5.28 -7.14
CA ARG A 89 -17.60 -4.58 -8.16
C ARG A 89 -17.31 -3.13 -7.82
N LYS A 90 -18.26 -2.41 -7.21
CA LYS A 90 -18.06 -1.00 -6.83
C LYS A 90 -17.05 -0.89 -5.69
N VAL A 91 -17.15 -1.76 -4.70
CA VAL A 91 -16.21 -1.83 -3.56
C VAL A 91 -14.82 -2.24 -4.06
N TRP A 92 -14.75 -3.32 -4.84
CA TRP A 92 -13.52 -3.82 -5.44
C TRP A 92 -12.72 -2.73 -6.16
N ARG A 93 -13.38 -1.88 -6.97
CA ARG A 93 -12.69 -0.79 -7.69
C ARG A 93 -12.03 0.24 -6.77
N MET A 94 -12.57 0.47 -5.57
CA MET A 94 -12.02 1.42 -4.61
C MET A 94 -11.02 0.77 -3.66
N GLU A 95 -11.09 -0.55 -3.51
CA GLU A 95 -10.39 -1.30 -2.48
C GLU A 95 -8.88 -1.03 -2.43
N PRO A 96 -8.11 -1.04 -3.54
CA PRO A 96 -6.67 -0.80 -3.45
C PRO A 96 -6.30 0.56 -2.88
N LEU A 97 -7.10 1.59 -3.20
CA LEU A 97 -6.85 2.93 -2.70
C LEU A 97 -7.13 3.01 -1.19
N CYS A 98 -8.23 2.41 -0.75
CA CYS A 98 -8.57 2.26 0.67
C CYS A 98 -7.50 1.52 1.44
N HIS A 99 -7.06 0.38 0.93
CA HIS A 99 -6.07 -0.45 1.59
C HIS A 99 -4.71 0.23 1.70
N TRP A 100 -4.26 0.86 0.62
CA TRP A 100 -3.00 1.60 0.65
C TRP A 100 -3.05 2.82 1.53
N TRP A 101 -4.18 3.52 1.61
CA TRP A 101 -4.36 4.61 2.56
C TRP A 101 -4.23 4.11 4.01
N CYS A 102 -4.87 2.98 4.34
CA CYS A 102 -4.77 2.37 5.66
C CYS A 102 -3.33 1.95 6.00
N LEU A 103 -2.64 1.25 5.09
CA LEU A 103 -1.24 0.84 5.28
C LEU A 103 -0.30 2.03 5.45
N TRP A 104 -0.50 3.08 4.63
CA TRP A 104 0.24 4.32 4.73
C TRP A 104 0.03 5.01 6.09
N GLY A 105 -1.22 5.08 6.54
CA GLY A 105 -1.59 5.63 7.84
C GLY A 105 -0.97 4.86 9.01
N GLU A 106 -1.01 3.52 8.97
CA GLU A 106 -0.41 2.68 10.00
C GLU A 106 1.11 2.87 10.06
N ARG A 107 1.77 2.88 8.90
CA ARG A 107 3.20 3.16 8.81
C ARG A 107 3.55 4.51 9.46
N ASN A 108 2.79 5.57 9.20
CA ASN A 108 3.02 6.88 9.82
C ASN A 108 2.89 6.82 11.33
N ARG A 109 1.87 6.12 11.84
CA ARG A 109 1.67 5.89 13.27
C ARG A 109 2.86 5.17 13.91
N CYS A 110 3.39 4.13 13.27
CA CYS A 110 4.57 3.40 13.76
C CYS A 110 5.85 4.27 13.77
N LEU A 111 6.04 5.13 12.76
CA LEU A 111 7.17 6.05 12.73
C LEU A 111 7.09 7.12 13.83
N LEU A 112 5.89 7.56 14.19
CA LEU A 112 5.70 8.53 15.28
C LEU A 112 5.94 7.90 16.66
N LYS A 113 5.52 6.64 16.87
CA LYS A 113 5.77 5.93 18.14
C LYS A 113 7.25 5.67 18.41
N GLY A 114 8.05 5.41 17.38
CA GLY A 114 9.50 5.14 17.51
C GLY A 114 10.38 6.39 17.72
N LYS A 115 9.78 7.57 17.94
CA LYS A 115 10.50 8.83 18.21
C LYS A 115 10.41 9.31 19.66
N ASN A 116 9.68 8.59 20.52
CA ASN A 116 9.63 8.78 21.96
C ASN A 116 10.53 7.76 22.68
#